data_AF-A0A2N7TMY0-F1
#
_entry.id   AF-A0A2N7TMY0-F1
#
_cell.length_a   1.000
_cell.length_b   1.000
_cell.length_c   1.000
_cell.angle_alpha   90.00
_cell.angle_beta   90.00
_cell.angle_gamma   90.00
#
_symmetry.space_group_name_H-M   'P 1'
#
loop_
_entity.id
_entity.type
_entity.pdbx_description
1 polymer ?
#
loop_
_entity_poly.entity_id
_entity_poly.type
_entity_poly.pdbx_seq_one_letter_code
_entity_poly.pdbx_strand_id
1 'polypeptide(L)'
;LELAHVAQAAGIGLYGGTLLEGTIGTAASLHAWATLPELAWGTEMFGPLLLEDDIVETPLRYHDFGVELPTGPGLGITLDEDKLAHYARI
;
A
#
# COMPACT_ATOMS: atom_id res chain seq x y z
N LEU A 1 -4.19 13.02 0.76
CA LEU A 1 -5.14 13.36 -0.33
C LEU A 1 -5.16 14.86 -0.66
N GLU A 2 -5.14 15.78 0.31
CA GLU A 2 -5.17 17.24 0.02
C GLU A 2 -4.10 17.69 -1.00
N LEU A 3 -2.86 17.22 -0.86
CA LEU A 3 -1.79 17.51 -1.82
C LEU A 3 -2.11 16.99 -3.24
N ALA A 4 -2.72 15.81 -3.35
CA ALA A 4 -3.13 15.23 -4.62
C ALA A 4 -4.20 16.11 -5.30
N HIS A 5 -5.17 16.62 -4.53
CA HIS A 5 -6.19 17.53 -5.06
C HIS A 5 -5.61 18.86 -5.54
N VAL A 6 -4.63 19.42 -4.81
CA VAL A 6 -3.93 20.64 -5.24
C VAL A 6 -3.19 20.41 -6.56
N ALA A 7 -2.47 19.29 -6.67
CA ALA A 7 -1.76 18.92 -7.90
C ALA A 7 -2.73 18.74 -9.08
N GLN A 8 -3.85 18.03 -8.88
CA GLN A 8 -4.87 17.85 -9.92
C GLN A 8 -5.52 19.17 -10.35
N ALA A 9 -5.83 20.06 -9.40
CA ALA A 9 -6.37 21.39 -9.71
C ALA A 9 -5.38 22.25 -10.53
N ALA A 10 -4.08 21.99 -10.40
CA ALA A 10 -3.01 22.64 -11.16
C ALA A 10 -2.66 21.92 -12.48
N GLY A 11 -3.34 20.81 -12.82
CA GLY A 11 -3.02 20.01 -14.00
C GLY A 11 -1.73 19.20 -13.89
N ILE A 12 -1.26 18.91 -12.67
CA ILE A 12 -0.07 18.11 -12.40
C ILE A 12 -0.46 16.64 -12.23
N GLY A 13 0.16 15.77 -13.02
CA GLY A 13 -0.04 14.32 -12.94
C GLY A 13 0.47 13.72 -11.63
N LEU A 14 -0.18 12.64 -11.19
CA LEU A 14 0.10 11.98 -9.92
C LEU A 14 0.85 10.65 -10.10
N TYR A 15 1.67 10.32 -9.10
CA TYR A 15 2.38 9.05 -8.97
C TYR A 15 2.26 8.57 -7.52
N GLY A 16 1.85 7.32 -7.30
CA GLY A 16 1.74 6.74 -5.96
C GLY A 16 3.09 6.21 -5.48
N GLY A 17 3.84 7.07 -4.77
CA GLY A 17 5.16 6.74 -4.23
C GLY A 17 5.10 5.90 -2.94
N THR A 18 6.19 5.17 -2.65
CA THR A 18 6.38 4.35 -1.43
C THR A 18 7.62 4.83 -0.65
N LEU A 19 7.68 4.55 0.66
CA LEU A 19 8.90 4.63 1.46
C LEU A 19 9.47 3.23 1.78
N LEU A 20 9.14 2.23 0.95
CA LEU A 20 9.48 0.82 1.14
C LEU A 20 8.83 0.22 2.40
N GLU A 21 7.61 0.66 2.70
CA GLU A 21 6.81 0.07 3.77
C GLU A 21 6.39 -1.38 3.48
N GLY A 22 6.15 -2.17 4.55
CA GLY A 22 5.54 -3.50 4.45
C GLY A 22 4.03 -3.45 4.14
N THR A 23 3.35 -4.59 4.27
CA THR A 23 1.94 -4.73 3.80
C THR A 23 0.98 -3.72 4.43
N ILE A 24 1.12 -3.41 5.72
CA ILE A 24 0.23 -2.48 6.42
C ILE A 24 0.27 -1.08 5.80
N GLY A 25 1.47 -0.52 5.62
CA GLY A 25 1.63 0.81 5.04
C GLY A 25 1.26 0.83 3.57
N THR A 26 1.61 -0.24 2.83
CA THR A 26 1.25 -0.36 1.40
C THR A 26 -0.27 -0.39 1.22
N ALA A 27 -1.01 -1.15 2.03
CA ALA A 27 -2.47 -1.17 1.96
C ALA A 27 -3.09 0.19 2.34
N ALA A 28 -2.55 0.88 3.34
CA ALA A 28 -3.02 2.23 3.68
C ALA A 28 -2.85 3.20 2.50
N SER A 29 -1.71 3.14 1.82
CA SER A 29 -1.45 3.89 0.59
C SER A 29 -2.41 3.50 -0.54
N LEU A 30 -2.60 2.19 -0.80
CA LEU A 30 -3.54 1.68 -1.82
C LEU A 30 -4.98 2.17 -1.59
N HIS A 31 -5.46 2.15 -0.34
CA HIS A 31 -6.79 2.70 0.00
C HIS A 31 -6.89 4.19 -0.32
N ALA A 32 -5.84 4.98 -0.09
CA ALA A 32 -5.83 6.38 -0.48
C ALA A 32 -5.80 6.54 -2.02
N TRP A 33 -4.92 5.82 -2.71
CA TRP A 33 -4.77 5.87 -4.16
C TRP A 33 -6.05 5.47 -4.91
N ALA A 34 -6.75 4.45 -4.42
CA ALA A 34 -8.00 3.96 -5.02
C ALA A 34 -9.14 4.98 -5.02
N THR A 35 -9.04 6.05 -4.21
CA THR A 35 -10.02 7.15 -4.20
C THR A 35 -9.72 8.25 -5.22
N LEU A 36 -8.52 8.26 -5.80
CA LEU A 36 -8.13 9.24 -6.80
C LEU A 36 -8.64 8.83 -8.18
N PRO A 37 -9.14 9.77 -8.99
CA PRO A 37 -9.68 9.43 -10.31
C PRO A 37 -8.62 8.90 -11.28
N GLU A 38 -7.36 9.32 -11.12
CA GLU A 38 -6.25 8.90 -11.98
C GLU A 38 -4.89 9.05 -11.27
N LEU A 39 -4.02 8.07 -11.51
CA LEU A 39 -2.59 8.12 -11.24
C LEU A 39 -1.86 8.02 -12.58
N ALA A 40 -1.56 9.17 -13.20
CA ALA A 40 -1.04 9.28 -14.57
C ALA A 40 0.23 8.43 -14.82
N TRP A 41 1.01 8.17 -13.76
CA TRP A 41 2.28 7.44 -13.84
C TRP A 41 2.27 6.12 -13.05
N GLY A 42 1.09 5.65 -12.62
CA GLY A 42 0.96 4.44 -11.81
C GLY A 42 1.50 4.60 -10.37
N THR A 43 2.04 3.52 -9.82
CA THR A 43 2.57 3.46 -8.45
C THR A 43 3.81 2.58 -8.35
N GLU A 44 4.54 2.74 -7.26
CA GLU A 44 5.62 1.85 -6.82
C GLU A 44 5.26 1.10 -5.53
N MET A 45 4.01 0.63 -5.41
CA MET A 45 3.54 -0.11 -4.24
C MET A 45 4.06 -1.55 -4.20
N PHE A 46 5.38 -1.75 -4.28
CA PHE A 46 6.05 -3.06 -4.29
C PHE A 46 6.85 -3.36 -3.02
N GLY A 47 6.86 -2.45 -2.03
CA GLY A 47 7.61 -2.60 -0.78
C GLY A 47 7.52 -4.00 -0.13
N PRO A 48 6.32 -4.59 0.00
CA PRO A 48 6.14 -5.93 0.58
C PRO A 48 6.87 -7.04 -0.19
N LEU A 49 7.07 -6.90 -1.51
CA LEU A 49 7.82 -7.88 -2.32
C LEU A 49 9.32 -7.87 -2.05
N LEU A 50 9.84 -6.86 -1.34
CA LEU A 50 11.25 -6.78 -0.95
C LEU A 50 11.52 -7.47 0.40
N LEU A 51 10.48 -7.82 1.15
CA LEU A 51 10.60 -8.47 2.45
C LEU A 51 10.60 -9.99 2.27
N GLU A 52 11.52 -10.67 2.96
CA GLU A 52 11.53 -12.15 2.99
C GLU A 52 10.33 -12.71 3.76
N ASP A 53 9.86 -11.99 4.79
CA ASP A 53 8.68 -12.35 5.56
C ASP A 53 7.90 -11.09 5.98
N ASP A 54 6.64 -11.25 6.38
CA ASP A 54 5.73 -10.18 6.76
C ASP A 54 4.96 -10.52 8.04
N ILE A 55 4.52 -9.49 8.77
CA ILE A 55 3.79 -9.58 10.04
C ILE A 55 2.27 -9.68 9.87
N VAL A 56 1.80 -10.08 8.68
CA VAL A 56 0.39 -10.19 8.33
C VAL A 56 0.05 -11.64 7.98
N GLU A 57 -1.18 -12.07 8.28
CA GLU A 57 -1.62 -13.44 8.00
C GLU A 57 -1.71 -13.73 6.49
N THR A 58 -2.14 -12.74 5.71
CA THR A 58 -2.30 -12.85 4.26
C THR A 58 -1.61 -11.68 3.56
N PRO A 59 -0.54 -11.92 2.78
CA PRO A 59 0.14 -10.89 2.00
C PRO A 59 -0.76 -10.29 0.91
N LEU A 60 -0.39 -9.10 0.43
CA LEU A 60 -1.05 -8.49 -0.73
C LEU A 60 -0.89 -9.35 -1.99
N ARG A 61 -1.93 -9.37 -2.82
CA ARG A 61 -1.95 -10.14 -4.07
C ARG A 61 -1.49 -9.26 -5.23
N TYR A 62 -0.33 -9.59 -5.79
CA TYR A 62 0.23 -8.95 -6.98
C TYR A 62 -0.07 -9.80 -8.21
N HIS A 63 -0.63 -9.20 -9.25
CA HIS A 63 -0.92 -9.85 -10.53
C HIS A 63 -1.07 -8.80 -11.63
N ASP A 64 -0.91 -9.21 -12.89
CA ASP A 64 -1.19 -8.37 -14.07
C ASP A 64 -0.57 -6.96 -14.01
N PHE A 65 0.69 -6.87 -13.54
CA PHE A 65 1.43 -5.61 -13.34
C PHE A 65 0.81 -4.63 -12.33
N GLY A 66 -0.02 -5.14 -11.41
CA GLY A 66 -0.65 -4.38 -10.35
C GLY A 66 -0.72 -5.15 -9.03
N VAL A 67 -1.45 -4.56 -8.09
CA VAL A 67 -1.72 -5.11 -6.76
C VAL A 67 -3.19 -4.93 -6.43
N GLU A 68 -3.83 -5.96 -5.91
CA GLU A 68 -5.24 -5.92 -5.52
C GLU A 68 -5.43 -5.01 -4.29
N LEU A 69 -6.49 -4.20 -4.30
CA LEU A 69 -6.93 -3.47 -3.12
C LEU A 69 -7.64 -4.44 -2.15
N PRO A 70 -7.21 -4.54 -0.87
CA PRO A 70 -7.92 -5.34 0.12
C PRO A 70 -9.36 -4.85 0.32
N THR A 71 -10.32 -5.78 0.40
CA THR A 71 -11.76 -5.47 0.43
C THR A 71 -12.42 -5.61 1.81
N GLY A 72 -11.68 -6.10 2.82
CA GLY A 72 -12.16 -6.21 4.19
C GLY A 72 -12.29 -4.86 4.91
N PRO A 73 -12.91 -4.81 6.10
CA PRO A 73 -13.05 -3.58 6.88
C PRO A 73 -11.69 -3.00 7.29
N GLY A 74 -11.63 -1.68 7.48
CA GLY A 74 -10.38 -0.98 7.80
C GLY A 74 -9.40 -1.08 6.64
N LEU A 75 -8.18 -1.57 6.90
CA LEU A 75 -7.19 -1.81 5.86
C LEU A 75 -7.41 -3.15 5.12
N GLY A 76 -8.34 -4.00 5.58
CA GLY A 76 -8.52 -5.35 5.03
C GLY A 76 -7.36 -6.30 5.32
N ILE A 77 -6.64 -6.08 6.42
CA ILE A 77 -5.46 -6.86 6.86
C ILE A 77 -5.70 -7.39 8.27
N THR A 78 -5.16 -8.58 8.54
CA THR A 78 -5.06 -9.19 9.88
C THR A 78 -3.59 -9.44 10.20
N LEU A 79 -3.18 -9.11 11.44
CA LEU A 79 -1.81 -9.30 11.91
C LEU A 79 -1.55 -10.78 12.26
N ASP A 80 -0.36 -11.24 11.94
CA ASP A 80 0.20 -12.47 12.51
C ASP A 80 0.93 -12.09 13.80
N GLU A 81 0.27 -12.34 14.94
CA GLU A 81 0.78 -11.95 16.27
C GLU A 81 2.08 -12.69 16.65
N ASP A 82 2.25 -13.92 16.16
CA ASP A 82 3.47 -14.70 16.42
C ASP A 82 4.67 -14.10 15.66
N LYS A 83 4.48 -13.72 14.39
CA LYS A 83 5.50 -13.03 13.61
C LYS A 83 5.77 -11.62 14.09
N LEU A 84 4.72 -10.90 14.49
CA LEU A 84 4.88 -9.58 15.11
C LEU A 84 5.77 -9.66 16.35
N ALA A 85 5.51 -10.63 17.23
CA ALA A 85 6.35 -10.89 18.40
C ALA A 85 7.77 -11.33 18.02
N HIS A 86 7.91 -12.16 16.98
CA HIS A 86 9.22 -12.63 16.48
C HIS A 86 10.11 -11.49 15.96
N TYR A 87 9.55 -10.55 15.19
CA TYR A 87 10.29 -9.45 14.57
C TYR A 87 10.36 -8.18 15.44
N ALA A 88 9.70 -8.17 16.60
CA ALA A 88 9.76 -7.06 17.54
C ALA A 88 11.21 -6.82 18.00
N ARG A 89 11.65 -5.56 17.93
CA ARG A 89 12.97 -5.16 18.45
C ARG A 89 12.88 -5.02 19.97
N ILE A 90 13.51 -5.95 20.69
CA ILE A 90 13.61 -5.94 22.16
C ILE A 90 14.79 -5.09 22.61
#